data_AF-A0A848P7F4-F1
#
_entry.id   AF-A0A848P7F4-F1
#
_cell.length_a   1.000
_cell.length_b   1.000
_cell.length_c   1.000
_cell.angle_alpha   90.00
_cell.angle_beta   90.00
_cell.angle_gamma   90.00
#
_symmetry.space_group_name_H-M   'P 1'
#
loop_
_entity.id
_entity.type
_entity.pdbx_description
1 polymer ?
#
loop_
_entity_poly.entity_id
_entity_poly.type
_entity_poly.pdbx_seq_one_letter_code
_entity_poly.pdbx_strand_id
1 'polypeptide(L)'
;MPLHERVLIIEGRASQAALANIGAGLPEERPANSEVLFISFAYAEIPIGRTFSMVFPTSAPQSATRTHCQILAVTQQFAKPFHEIPHGWKTICLVKFEGDIPDVIASLPAVGGWHENRNTVSLCDEDTWSVKAG
;
A
#
# COMPACT_ATOMS: atom_id res chain seq x y z
N MET A 1 -13.27 -18.23 1.60
CA MET A 1 -12.98 -16.79 1.64
C MET A 1 -12.69 -16.34 0.22
N PRO A 2 -13.58 -15.58 -0.42
CA PRO A 2 -13.38 -15.05 -1.77
C PRO A 2 -12.02 -14.34 -1.95
N LEU A 3 -11.46 -14.39 -3.17
CA LEU A 3 -10.10 -13.91 -3.47
C LEU A 3 -9.90 -12.38 -3.33
N HIS A 4 -10.99 -11.63 -3.49
CA HIS A 4 -11.03 -10.16 -3.32
C HIS A 4 -10.86 -9.76 -1.85
N GLU A 5 -10.93 -10.71 -0.92
CA GLU A 5 -10.79 -10.51 0.53
C GLU A 5 -9.37 -10.79 1.03
N ARG A 6 -8.33 -10.67 0.18
CA ARG A 6 -6.93 -11.02 0.55
C ARG A 6 -5.86 -10.11 -0.05
N VAL A 7 -6.25 -9.01 -0.68
CA VAL A 7 -5.31 -8.08 -1.32
C VAL A 7 -5.49 -6.68 -0.78
N LEU A 8 -4.40 -5.98 -0.54
CA LEU A 8 -4.43 -4.53 -0.35
C LEU A 8 -4.30 -3.84 -1.71
N ILE A 9 -5.17 -2.88 -1.97
CA ILE A 9 -5.14 -2.11 -3.21
C ILE A 9 -4.51 -0.75 -2.90
N ILE A 10 -3.49 -0.39 -3.67
CA ILE A 10 -2.81 0.90 -3.65
C ILE A 10 -3.36 1.75 -4.78
N GLU A 11 -3.83 2.94 -4.43
CA GLU A 11 -4.37 3.92 -5.37
C GLU A 11 -3.31 4.89 -5.88
N GLY A 12 -2.23 5.15 -5.14
CA GLY A 12 -1.16 6.01 -5.60
C GLY A 12 -0.11 6.30 -4.54
N ARG A 13 0.96 7.00 -4.96
CA ARG A 13 1.98 7.53 -4.05
C ARG A 13 1.53 8.87 -3.50
N ALA A 14 1.89 9.20 -2.27
CA ALA A 14 1.54 10.50 -1.71
C ALA A 14 2.33 11.60 -2.42
N SER A 15 1.61 12.58 -2.97
CA SER A 15 2.22 13.81 -3.47
C SER A 15 2.86 14.62 -2.35
N GLN A 16 3.78 15.54 -2.69
CA GLN A 16 4.40 16.44 -1.70
C GLN A 16 3.35 17.27 -0.93
N ALA A 17 2.27 17.68 -1.60
CA ALA A 17 1.16 18.39 -0.96
C ALA A 17 0.42 17.49 0.06
N ALA A 18 0.16 16.22 -0.29
CA ALA A 18 -0.41 15.26 0.66
C ALA A 18 0.52 15.03 1.86
N LEU A 19 1.82 14.83 1.61
CA LEU A 19 2.84 14.64 2.65
C LEU A 19 2.91 15.79 3.64
N ALA A 20 2.77 17.04 3.17
CA ALA A 20 2.72 18.22 4.04
C ALA A 20 1.53 18.18 5.02
N ASN A 21 0.40 17.59 4.62
CA ASN A 21 -0.80 17.51 5.44
C ASN A 21 -0.77 16.32 6.42
N ILE A 22 -0.16 15.19 6.02
CA ILE A 22 -0.22 13.94 6.78
C ILE A 22 1.07 13.64 7.57
N GLY A 23 2.11 14.45 7.38
CA GLY A 23 3.45 14.18 7.92
C GLY A 23 3.47 13.94 9.44
N ALA A 24 2.66 14.67 10.20
CA ALA A 24 2.55 14.51 11.66
C ALA A 24 1.98 13.16 12.11
N GLY A 25 1.32 12.42 11.21
CA GLY A 25 0.79 11.08 11.46
C GLY A 25 1.74 9.95 11.06
N LEU A 26 2.93 10.28 10.59
CA LEU A 26 3.94 9.34 10.12
C LEU A 26 5.24 9.51 10.93
N PRO A 27 6.12 8.50 10.97
CA PRO A 27 7.46 8.65 11.53
C PRO A 27 8.24 9.80 10.88
N GLU A 28 9.00 10.54 11.68
CA GLU A 28 9.86 11.64 11.22
C GLU A 28 10.96 11.11 10.29
N GLU A 29 11.63 10.04 10.71
CA GLU A 29 12.61 9.33 9.90
C GLU A 29 11.94 8.25 9.06
N ARG A 30 12.20 8.28 7.75
CA ARG A 30 11.67 7.31 6.79
C ARG A 30 12.83 6.59 6.11
N PRO A 31 12.82 5.24 6.04
CA PRO A 31 13.81 4.51 5.28
C PRO A 31 13.85 4.96 3.82
N ALA A 32 15.05 5.02 3.22
CA ALA A 32 15.21 5.43 1.82
C ALA A 32 14.42 4.52 0.84
N ASN A 33 14.21 3.27 1.23
CA ASN A 33 13.45 2.28 0.48
C ASN A 33 12.00 2.14 0.94
N SER A 34 11.39 3.24 1.34
CA SER A 34 9.99 3.29 1.74
C SER A 34 9.22 4.33 0.94
N GLU A 35 7.92 4.10 0.81
CA GLU A 35 7.01 4.99 0.11
C GLU A 35 5.73 5.19 0.92
N VAL A 36 5.15 6.38 0.84
CA VAL A 36 3.86 6.70 1.46
C VAL A 36 2.77 6.47 0.43
N LEU A 37 1.89 5.52 0.71
CA LEU A 37 0.93 4.98 -0.25
C LEU A 37 -0.51 5.19 0.22
N PHE A 38 -1.36 5.65 -0.68
CA PHE A 38 -2.80 5.67 -0.49
C PHE A 38 -3.34 4.25 -0.67
N ILE A 39 -3.78 3.63 0.43
CA ILE A 39 -4.38 2.30 0.45
C ILE A 39 -5.90 2.42 0.41
N SER A 40 -6.53 1.64 -0.46
CA SER A 40 -7.98 1.54 -0.58
C SER A 40 -8.57 0.75 0.60
N PHE A 41 -9.83 0.33 0.48
CA PHE A 41 -10.52 -0.43 1.53
C PHE A 41 -9.76 -1.71 1.89
N ALA A 42 -9.34 -1.82 3.15
CA ALA A 42 -8.76 -3.04 3.68
C ALA A 42 -9.83 -4.12 3.87
N TYR A 43 -9.47 -5.38 3.55
CA TYR A 43 -10.36 -6.54 3.65
C TYR A 43 -10.43 -7.16 5.05
N ALA A 44 -9.52 -6.77 5.94
CA ALA A 44 -9.41 -7.21 7.32
C ALA A 44 -8.68 -6.13 8.13
N GLU A 45 -8.61 -6.31 9.44
CA GLU A 45 -7.68 -5.56 10.29
C GLU A 45 -6.26 -6.06 9.97
N ILE A 46 -5.36 -5.13 9.62
CA ILE A 46 -3.99 -5.47 9.20
C ILE A 46 -3.01 -4.78 10.14
N PRO A 47 -2.27 -5.53 10.98
CA PRO A 47 -1.39 -4.94 11.96
C PRO A 47 -0.21 -4.22 11.29
N ILE A 48 0.29 -3.17 11.95
CA ILE A 48 1.62 -2.64 11.65
C ILE A 48 2.64 -3.79 11.78
N GLY A 49 3.61 -3.80 10.86
CA GLY A 49 4.59 -4.87 10.75
C GLY A 49 4.15 -6.02 9.85
N ARG A 50 2.88 -6.06 9.40
CA ARG A 50 2.45 -7.03 8.39
C ARG A 50 3.31 -6.90 7.13
N THR A 51 3.78 -8.05 6.65
CA THR A 51 4.56 -8.15 5.43
C THR A 51 3.71 -8.61 4.24
N PHE A 52 4.16 -8.36 3.01
CA PHE A 52 3.57 -8.91 1.78
C PHE A 52 4.69 -9.33 0.84
N SER A 53 4.45 -10.36 0.02
CA SER A 53 5.49 -10.93 -0.85
C SER A 53 5.28 -10.71 -2.34
N MET A 54 4.11 -10.20 -2.74
CA MET A 54 3.74 -10.00 -4.14
C MET A 54 3.19 -8.61 -4.37
N VAL A 55 3.60 -8.01 -5.50
CA VAL A 55 3.05 -6.75 -6.00
C VAL A 55 2.77 -6.84 -7.50
N PHE A 56 1.62 -6.33 -7.95
CA PHE A 56 1.23 -6.38 -9.36
C PHE A 56 0.21 -5.29 -9.73
N PRO A 57 0.15 -4.84 -11.00
CA PRO A 57 -0.96 -4.01 -11.45
C PRO A 57 -2.27 -4.76 -11.26
N THR A 58 -3.27 -4.15 -10.61
CA THR A 58 -4.52 -4.83 -10.27
C THR A 58 -5.24 -5.38 -11.51
N SER A 59 -5.10 -4.71 -12.65
CA SER A 59 -5.66 -5.12 -13.96
C SER A 59 -4.83 -6.19 -14.69
N ALA A 60 -3.62 -6.49 -14.25
CA ALA A 60 -2.73 -7.47 -14.87
C ALA A 60 -1.96 -8.33 -13.83
N PRO A 61 -2.65 -9.20 -13.06
CA PRO A 61 -2.02 -10.00 -11.99
C PRO A 61 -0.87 -10.91 -12.43
N GLN A 62 -0.84 -11.32 -13.70
CA GLN A 62 0.25 -12.09 -14.29
C GLN A 62 1.56 -11.32 -14.41
N SER A 63 1.52 -9.98 -14.32
CA SER A 63 2.71 -9.11 -14.37
C SER A 63 3.30 -8.88 -12.96
N ALA A 64 3.19 -9.89 -12.10
CA ALA A 64 3.60 -9.76 -10.71
C ALA A 64 5.11 -9.74 -10.54
N THR A 65 5.53 -8.91 -9.58
CA THR A 65 6.90 -8.84 -9.10
C THR A 65 6.92 -9.45 -7.70
N ARG A 66 7.79 -10.42 -7.47
CA ARG A 66 8.12 -10.86 -6.11
C ARG A 66 8.86 -9.73 -5.41
N THR A 67 8.39 -9.40 -4.22
CA THR A 67 8.98 -8.38 -3.36
C THR A 67 8.94 -8.89 -1.93
N HIS A 68 9.56 -8.18 -1.01
CA HIS A 68 9.16 -8.26 0.39
C HIS A 68 8.90 -6.83 0.84
N CYS A 69 7.71 -6.55 1.39
CA CYS A 69 7.43 -5.22 1.93
C CYS A 69 6.71 -5.32 3.25
N GLN A 70 6.78 -4.26 4.05
CA GLN A 70 6.26 -4.20 5.40
C GLN A 70 5.54 -2.88 5.65
N ILE A 71 4.36 -2.94 6.28
CA ILE A 71 3.66 -1.75 6.78
C ILE A 71 4.40 -1.22 8.00
N LEU A 72 4.97 -0.02 7.92
CA LEU A 72 5.69 0.60 9.04
C LEU A 72 4.83 1.56 9.87
N ALA A 73 3.91 2.26 9.21
CA ALA A 73 3.01 3.19 9.87
C ALA A 73 1.71 3.32 9.08
N VAL A 74 0.64 3.66 9.78
CA VAL A 74 -0.70 3.87 9.21
C VAL A 74 -1.23 5.18 9.73
N THR A 75 -1.78 6.00 8.83
CA THR A 75 -2.46 7.24 9.15
C THR A 75 -3.68 7.43 8.25
N GLN A 76 -4.33 8.58 8.40
CA GLN A 76 -5.46 9.00 7.59
C GLN A 76 -5.30 10.49 7.22
N GLN A 77 -6.22 11.02 6.41
CA GLN A 77 -6.14 12.36 5.81
C GLN A 77 -5.95 13.53 6.81
N PHE A 78 -6.30 13.37 8.08
CA PHE A 78 -6.10 14.33 9.17
C PHE A 78 -4.87 14.03 10.04
N ALA A 79 -3.89 13.28 9.53
CA ALA A 79 -2.61 13.01 10.21
C ALA A 79 -2.71 12.33 11.59
N LYS A 80 -3.81 11.64 11.88
CA LYS A 80 -3.95 10.85 13.12
C LYS A 80 -3.36 9.46 12.89
N PRO A 81 -2.32 9.04 13.63
CA PRO A 81 -1.77 7.70 13.49
C PRO A 81 -2.78 6.63 13.96
N PHE A 82 -2.73 5.47 13.33
CA PHE A 82 -3.41 4.25 13.74
C PHE A 82 -2.41 3.18 14.14
N HIS A 83 -2.85 2.22 14.95
CA HIS A 83 -2.04 1.07 15.36
C HIS A 83 -2.08 -0.08 14.33
N GLU A 84 -2.99 0.00 13.37
CA GLU A 84 -3.23 -0.98 12.30
C GLU A 84 -4.03 -0.34 11.16
N ILE A 85 -4.17 -1.04 10.03
CA ILE A 85 -5.13 -0.67 8.98
C ILE A 85 -6.48 -1.26 9.38
N PRO A 86 -7.50 -0.43 9.68
CA PRO A 86 -8.80 -0.96 10.11
C PRO A 86 -9.55 -1.60 8.94
N HIS A 87 -10.29 -2.68 9.22
CA HIS A 87 -11.14 -3.33 8.24
C HIS A 87 -12.17 -2.35 7.64
N GLY A 88 -12.27 -2.31 6.31
CA GLY A 88 -13.25 -1.48 5.60
C GLY A 88 -12.88 0.00 5.53
N TRP A 89 -11.65 0.37 5.90
CA TRP A 89 -11.18 1.75 5.86
C TRP A 89 -10.18 1.95 4.72
N LYS A 90 -10.21 3.16 4.17
CA LYS A 90 -9.12 3.70 3.36
C LYS A 90 -8.10 4.35 4.28
N THR A 91 -6.83 4.10 4.02
CA THR A 91 -5.74 4.58 4.89
C THR A 91 -4.57 5.08 4.05
N ILE A 92 -3.63 5.74 4.72
CA ILE A 92 -2.36 6.15 4.12
C ILE A 92 -1.26 5.44 4.91
N CYS A 93 -0.45 4.65 4.22
CA CYS A 93 0.54 3.78 4.87
C CYS A 93 1.95 4.16 4.44
N LEU A 94 2.88 4.18 5.39
CA LEU A 94 4.31 4.10 5.09
C LEU A 94 4.66 2.62 4.89
N VAL A 95 5.11 2.26 3.68
CA VAL A 95 5.45 0.88 3.33
C VAL A 95 6.94 0.82 3.00
N LYS A 96 7.68 -0.02 3.69
CA LYS A 96 9.09 -0.30 3.43
C LYS A 96 9.22 -1.53 2.55
N PHE A 97 10.10 -1.47 1.55
CA PHE A 97 10.45 -2.61 0.70
C PHE A 97 11.79 -3.21 1.14
N GLU A 98 12.03 -4.48 0.86
CA GLU A 98 13.34 -5.10 0.97
C GLU A 98 14.11 -4.83 -0.33
N GLY A 99 15.24 -4.12 -0.25
CA GLY A 99 15.92 -3.58 -1.43
C GLY A 99 15.29 -2.28 -1.91
N ASP A 100 15.17 -2.10 -3.22
CA ASP A 100 14.61 -0.89 -3.86
C ASP A 100 13.08 -0.95 -3.96
N ILE A 101 12.44 0.21 -4.16
CA ILE A 101 10.99 0.29 -4.40
C ILE A 101 10.69 -0.34 -5.77
N PRO A 102 9.81 -1.36 -5.87
CA PRO A 102 9.50 -2.00 -7.14
C PRO A 102 8.98 -1.00 -8.19
N ASP A 103 9.38 -1.18 -9.46
CA ASP A 103 9.01 -0.27 -10.56
C ASP A 103 7.51 -0.06 -10.69
N VAL A 104 6.70 -1.08 -10.41
CA VAL A 104 5.24 -0.99 -10.43
C VAL A 104 4.69 -0.02 -9.37
N ILE A 105 5.36 0.12 -8.22
CA ILE A 105 5.06 1.10 -7.19
C ILE A 105 5.65 2.47 -7.58
N ALA A 106 6.91 2.49 -8.02
CA ALA A 106 7.60 3.72 -8.42
C ALA A 106 6.95 4.40 -9.63
N SER A 107 6.21 3.65 -10.46
CA SER A 107 5.48 4.16 -11.62
C SER A 107 4.06 4.64 -11.29
N LEU A 108 3.56 4.43 -10.06
CA LEU A 108 2.27 4.96 -9.66
C LEU A 108 2.30 6.50 -9.68
N PRO A 109 1.20 7.15 -10.08
CA PRO A 109 1.12 8.60 -10.00
C PRO A 109 1.18 9.07 -8.54
N ALA A 110 1.74 10.25 -8.35
CA ALA A 110 1.62 10.97 -7.09
C ALA A 110 0.22 11.60 -7.01
N VAL A 111 -0.52 11.31 -5.94
CA VAL A 111 -1.90 11.73 -5.72
C VAL A 111 -2.05 12.57 -4.44
N GLY A 112 -3.06 13.43 -4.41
CA GLY A 112 -3.45 14.21 -3.23
C GLY A 112 -4.41 13.45 -2.31
N GLY A 113 -5.15 12.49 -2.87
CA GLY A 113 -6.21 11.74 -2.20
C GLY A 113 -6.59 10.48 -2.95
N TRP A 114 -7.53 9.72 -2.36
CA TRP A 114 -8.12 8.55 -3.00
C TRP A 114 -8.99 8.93 -4.21
N HIS A 115 -9.19 7.98 -5.12
CA HIS A 115 -9.98 8.11 -6.36
C HIS A 115 -9.40 9.01 -7.45
N GLU A 116 -8.25 9.64 -7.24
CA GLU A 116 -7.55 10.43 -8.26
C GLU A 116 -6.89 9.57 -9.34
N ASN A 117 -6.69 8.28 -9.09
CA ASN A 117 -6.07 7.34 -10.01
C ASN A 117 -6.92 6.08 -10.20
N ARG A 118 -7.05 5.64 -11.46
CA ARG A 118 -7.76 4.40 -11.83
C ARG A 118 -6.83 3.20 -12.01
N ASN A 119 -5.52 3.44 -12.17
CA ASN A 119 -4.51 2.40 -12.37
C ASN A 119 -3.94 1.98 -11.02
N THR A 120 -4.58 1.02 -10.37
CA THR A 120 -4.19 0.59 -9.03
C THR A 120 -3.21 -0.57 -9.05
N VAL A 121 -2.51 -0.76 -7.94
CA VAL A 121 -1.56 -1.85 -7.71
C VAL A 121 -2.05 -2.67 -6.51
N SER A 122 -1.91 -3.99 -6.57
CA SER A 122 -2.28 -4.90 -5.48
C SER A 122 -1.03 -5.38 -4.73
N LEU A 123 -1.13 -5.49 -3.41
CA LEU A 123 -0.20 -6.20 -2.52
C LEU A 123 -0.88 -7.43 -1.92
N CYS A 124 -0.22 -8.57 -1.92
CA CYS A 124 -0.68 -9.76 -1.20
C CYS A 124 0.46 -10.74 -0.91
N ASP A 125 0.14 -11.86 -0.25
CA ASP A 125 1.07 -12.99 -0.14
C ASP A 125 1.10 -13.82 -1.42
N GLU A 126 2.17 -14.59 -1.58
CA GLU A 126 2.40 -15.49 -2.71
C GLU A 126 1.31 -16.55 -2.85
N ASP A 127 0.83 -17.12 -1.75
CA ASP A 127 -0.30 -18.07 -1.77
C ASP A 127 -1.57 -17.42 -2.34
N THR A 128 -1.82 -16.16 -2.00
CA THR A 128 -2.98 -15.42 -2.51
C THR A 128 -2.82 -15.11 -4.00
N TRP A 129 -1.62 -14.71 -4.42
CA TRP A 129 -1.33 -14.44 -5.83
C TRP A 129 -1.45 -15.69 -6.69
N SER A 130 -0.95 -16.83 -6.22
CA SER A 130 -0.95 -18.10 -6.98
C SER A 130 -2.36 -18.54 -7.35
N VAL A 131 -3.36 -18.28 -6.50
CA VAL A 131 -4.77 -18.56 -6.81
C VAL A 131 -5.39 -17.49 -7.74
N LYS A 132 -4.80 -16.29 -7.82
CA LYS A 132 -5.30 -15.20 -8.67
C LYS A 132 -4.74 -15.26 -10.10
N ALA A 133 -3.53 -15.81 -10.25
CA ALA A 133 -2.82 -15.92 -11.52
C ALA A 133 -3.11 -17.23 -12.27
N GLY A 134 -3.61 -18.26 -11.57
CA GLY A 134 -4.11 -19.50 -12.17
C GLY A 134 -5.56 -19.36 -12.64
#